data_AF-A0A2A4Z7N0-F1
#
_entry.id   AF-A0A2A4Z7N0-F1
#
_cell.length_a   1.000
_cell.length_b   1.000
_cell.length_c   1.000
_cell.angle_alpha   90.00
_cell.angle_beta   90.00
_cell.angle_gamma   90.00
#
_symmetry.space_group_name_H-M   'P 1'
#
loop_
_entity.id
_entity.type
_entity.pdbx_description
1 polymer ?
#
loop_
_entity_poly.entity_id
_entity_poly.type
_entity_poly.pdbx_seq_one_letter_code
_entity_poly.pdbx_strand_id
1 'polypeptide(L)'
;MQKITTDKMQETLFNSWSIHSSTLWTTDNPAAGHCGVTALVVNDILGGDIVKTRYGNIWHFYNRINTEIFDFTKSQFNQPIEYKSQISDRDEAFSDTNKEQYQYLKSHTRALLRMSRN
;
A
#
# COMPACT_ATOMS: atom_id res chain seq x y z
N MET A 1 -11.39 -5.04 20.22
CA MET A 1 -10.71 -4.30 19.12
C MET A 1 -11.50 -4.59 17.85
N GLN A 2 -12.15 -3.59 17.26
CA GLN A 2 -12.92 -3.81 16.03
C GLN A 2 -11.94 -4.21 14.91
N LYS A 3 -12.19 -5.33 14.24
CA LYS A 3 -11.33 -5.86 13.18
C LYS A 3 -11.45 -4.92 11.97
N ILE A 4 -10.37 -4.28 11.55
CA ILE A 4 -10.35 -3.47 10.32
C ILE A 4 -10.62 -4.44 9.16
N THR A 5 -11.68 -4.19 8.38
CA THR A 5 -11.97 -4.98 7.19
C THR A 5 -11.08 -4.53 6.03
N THR A 6 -10.84 -5.42 5.08
CA THR A 6 -10.07 -5.12 3.86
C THR A 6 -10.69 -3.97 3.08
N ASP A 7 -12.01 -3.95 2.93
CA ASP A 7 -12.71 -2.88 2.22
C ASP A 7 -12.53 -1.53 2.90
N LYS A 8 -12.60 -1.50 4.24
CA LYS A 8 -12.36 -0.26 4.98
C LYS A 8 -10.93 0.22 4.83
N MET A 9 -9.97 -0.71 4.82
CA MET A 9 -8.57 -0.37 4.58
C MET A 9 -8.35 0.18 3.16
N GLN A 10 -8.95 -0.45 2.14
CA GLN A 10 -8.89 0.02 0.75
C GLN A 10 -9.46 1.44 0.62
N GLU A 11 -10.65 1.67 1.16
CA GLU A 11 -11.30 2.99 1.15
C GLU A 11 -10.43 4.05 1.85
N THR A 12 -9.90 3.70 3.03
CA THR A 12 -9.08 4.63 3.82
C THR A 12 -7.77 4.97 3.10
N LEU A 13 -7.11 3.98 2.51
CA LEU A 13 -5.89 4.19 1.71
C LEU A 13 -6.19 5.07 0.50
N PHE A 14 -7.26 4.77 -0.24
CA PHE A 14 -7.70 5.57 -1.39
C PHE A 14 -7.90 7.04 -1.02
N ASN A 15 -8.56 7.30 0.11
CA ASN A 15 -8.77 8.66 0.63
C ASN A 15 -7.51 9.30 1.26
N SER A 16 -6.45 8.52 1.48
CA SER A 16 -5.18 9.01 2.01
C SER A 16 -4.14 9.31 0.93
N TRP A 17 -4.24 8.66 -0.23
CA TRP A 17 -3.30 8.83 -1.34
C TRP A 17 -3.38 10.23 -1.94
N SER A 18 -2.20 10.79 -2.21
CA SER A 18 -2.06 12.13 -2.76
C SER A 18 -0.66 12.33 -3.34
N ILE A 19 -0.43 13.49 -3.95
CA ILE A 19 0.90 13.90 -4.41
C ILE A 19 1.98 13.91 -3.29
N HIS A 20 1.55 14.00 -2.02
CA HIS A 20 2.46 13.96 -0.86
C HIS A 20 2.88 12.54 -0.47
N SER A 21 2.14 11.52 -0.92
CA SER A 21 2.45 10.11 -0.66
C SER A 21 3.03 9.38 -1.88
N SER A 22 2.90 9.95 -3.08
CA SER A 22 3.62 9.55 -4.28
C SER A 22 3.73 10.71 -5.26
N THR A 23 4.92 10.93 -5.82
CA THR A 23 5.13 11.94 -6.88
C THR A 23 4.49 11.54 -8.22
N LEU A 24 4.08 10.28 -8.38
CA LEU A 24 3.42 9.77 -9.59
C LEU A 24 1.88 9.84 -9.49
N TRP A 25 1.34 10.26 -8.34
CA TRP A 25 -0.09 10.34 -8.11
C TRP A 25 -0.77 11.31 -9.09
N THR A 26 -1.91 10.90 -9.63
CA THR A 26 -2.82 11.75 -10.40
C THR A 26 -4.27 11.44 -10.04
N THR A 27 -5.21 12.31 -10.41
CA THR A 27 -6.65 12.06 -10.25
C THR A 27 -7.11 10.85 -11.05
N ASP A 28 -6.50 10.59 -12.20
CA ASP A 28 -6.86 9.51 -13.11
C ASP A 28 -6.22 8.16 -12.69
N ASN A 29 -5.10 8.21 -11.97
CA ASN A 29 -4.45 7.04 -11.39
C ASN A 29 -3.98 7.30 -9.94
N PRO A 30 -4.89 7.27 -8.95
CA PRO A 30 -4.54 7.54 -7.56
C PRO A 30 -3.58 6.52 -6.93
N ALA A 31 -3.49 5.30 -7.48
CA ALA A 31 -2.60 4.26 -6.97
C ALA A 31 -1.16 4.35 -7.53
N ALA A 32 -0.91 5.21 -8.52
CA ALA A 32 0.38 5.32 -9.17
C ALA A 32 1.51 5.64 -8.18
N GLY A 33 2.54 4.79 -8.16
CA GLY A 33 3.72 4.94 -7.30
C GLY A 33 3.43 4.74 -5.81
N HIS A 34 2.31 4.10 -5.46
CA HIS A 34 1.94 3.86 -4.07
C HIS A 34 2.28 2.44 -3.56
N CYS A 35 2.82 1.54 -4.38
CA CYS A 35 3.03 0.14 -3.97
C CYS A 35 3.92 -0.01 -2.74
N GLY A 36 5.16 0.51 -2.77
CA GLY A 36 6.09 0.39 -1.64
C GLY A 36 5.57 1.09 -0.39
N VAL A 37 5.13 2.34 -0.52
CA VAL A 37 4.63 3.13 0.61
C VAL A 37 3.37 2.54 1.25
N THR A 38 2.46 1.98 0.44
CA THR A 38 1.25 1.33 0.94
C THR A 38 1.59 0.02 1.62
N ALA A 39 2.49 -0.78 1.05
CA ALA A 39 2.92 -2.03 1.66
C ALA A 39 3.55 -1.83 3.05
N LEU A 40 4.33 -0.75 3.22
CA LEU A 40 4.88 -0.33 4.51
C LEU A 40 3.80 0.07 5.52
N VAL A 41 2.83 0.89 5.10
CA VAL A 41 1.74 1.38 5.97
C VAL A 41 0.81 0.25 6.39
N VAL A 42 0.47 -0.65 5.47
CA VAL A 42 -0.35 -1.84 5.76
C VAL A 42 0.39 -2.78 6.71
N ASN A 43 1.69 -3.02 6.48
CA ASN A 43 2.52 -3.81 7.39
C ASN A 43 2.53 -3.22 8.81
N ASP A 44 2.54 -1.89 8.93
CA ASP A 44 2.47 -1.17 10.21
C ASP A 44 1.11 -1.24 10.93
N ILE A 45 0.02 -1.47 10.20
CA ILE A 45 -1.36 -1.42 10.74
C ILE A 45 -1.93 -2.81 10.95
N LEU A 46 -1.70 -3.71 10.00
CA LEU A 46 -2.25 -5.07 9.97
C LEU A 46 -1.20 -6.15 10.24
N GLY A 47 0.09 -5.81 10.24
CA GLY A 47 1.18 -6.78 10.35
C GLY A 47 1.39 -7.56 9.04
N GLY A 48 1.74 -8.84 9.16
CA GLY A 48 2.00 -9.72 8.03
C GLY A 48 3.35 -9.49 7.36
N ASP A 49 3.54 -10.12 6.20
CA ASP A 49 4.75 -10.03 5.40
C ASP A 49 4.61 -8.97 4.31
N ILE A 50 5.72 -8.33 3.95
CA ILE A 50 5.84 -7.62 2.67
C ILE A 50 6.32 -8.64 1.66
N VAL A 51 5.65 -8.68 0.51
CA VAL A 51 6.00 -9.54 -0.61
C VAL A 51 6.02 -8.71 -1.89
N LYS A 52 6.68 -9.23 -2.91
CA LYS A 52 6.79 -8.55 -4.20
C LYS A 52 6.67 -9.49 -5.38
N THR A 53 6.39 -8.91 -6.53
CA THR A 53 6.48 -9.59 -7.82
C THR A 53 7.08 -8.67 -8.88
N ARG A 54 7.57 -9.25 -9.97
CA ARG A 54 7.96 -8.46 -11.14
C ARG A 54 6.72 -8.04 -11.91
N TYR A 55 6.63 -6.75 -12.23
CA TYR A 55 5.66 -6.21 -13.18
C TYR A 55 6.44 -5.54 -14.31
N GLY A 56 6.59 -6.22 -15.45
CA GLY A 56 7.52 -5.80 -16.49
C GLY A 56 8.95 -5.62 -15.93
N ASN A 57 9.47 -4.40 -16.03
CA ASN A 57 10.83 -4.05 -15.59
C ASN A 57 10.91 -3.45 -14.18
N ILE A 58 9.80 -3.34 -13.46
CA ILE A 58 9.75 -2.79 -12.10
C ILE A 58 9.39 -3.87 -11.06
N TRP A 59 9.67 -3.56 -9.80
CA TRP A 59 9.18 -4.34 -8.67
C TRP A 59 7.84 -3.78 -8.21
N HIS A 60 6.90 -4.66 -7.88
CA HIS A 60 5.62 -4.30 -7.29
C HIS A 60 5.49 -4.92 -5.91
N PHE A 61 5.25 -4.09 -4.90
CA PHE A 61 5.17 -4.49 -3.50
C PHE A 61 3.74 -4.51 -2.99
N TYR A 62 3.43 -5.51 -2.17
CA TYR A 62 2.11 -5.70 -1.55
C TYR A 62 2.26 -6.58 -0.31
N ASN A 63 1.16 -6.92 0.37
CA ASN A 63 1.21 -7.62 1.65
C ASN A 63 0.67 -9.04 1.56
N ARG A 64 1.20 -9.91 2.42
CA ARG A 64 0.60 -11.20 2.73
C ARG A 64 0.24 -11.23 4.22
N ILE A 65 -1.03 -11.39 4.53
CA ILE A 65 -1.52 -11.46 5.91
C ILE A 65 -2.08 -12.86 6.11
N ASN A 66 -1.47 -13.63 7.01
CA ASN A 66 -1.67 -15.08 7.11
C ASN A 66 -1.37 -15.75 5.76
N THR A 67 -2.37 -16.35 5.12
CA THR A 67 -2.25 -17.04 3.82
C THR A 67 -2.81 -16.24 2.65
N GLU A 68 -3.37 -15.04 2.92
CA GLU A 68 -4.05 -14.23 1.91
C GLU A 68 -3.18 -13.08 1.41
N ILE A 69 -3.32 -12.77 0.12
CA ILE A 69 -2.61 -11.69 -0.56
C ILE A 69 -3.48 -10.43 -0.60
N PHE A 70 -2.89 -9.31 -0.19
CA PHE A 70 -3.52 -8.00 -0.16
C PHE A 70 -2.73 -7.02 -1.00
N ASP A 71 -3.25 -6.72 -2.19
CA ASP A 71 -2.75 -5.66 -3.06
C ASP A 71 -3.79 -4.57 -3.21
N PHE A 72 -3.63 -3.53 -2.39
CA PHE A 72 -4.48 -2.34 -2.42
C PHE A 72 -4.18 -1.44 -3.62
N THR A 73 -3.01 -1.60 -4.24
CA THR A 73 -2.46 -0.73 -5.29
C THR A 73 -2.54 -1.33 -6.68
N LYS A 74 -3.17 -2.50 -6.86
CA LYS A 74 -3.30 -3.19 -8.16
C LYS A 74 -3.87 -2.31 -9.28
N SER A 75 -4.71 -1.33 -8.93
CA SER A 75 -5.32 -0.39 -9.86
C SER A 75 -4.32 0.58 -10.50
N GLN A 76 -3.06 0.61 -10.06
CA GLN A 76 -2.04 1.41 -10.72
C GLN A 76 -1.64 0.86 -12.09
N PHE A 77 -2.02 -0.39 -12.38
CA PHE A 77 -1.66 -1.12 -13.58
C PHE A 77 -2.88 -1.41 -14.45
N ASN A 78 -2.68 -1.32 -15.77
CA ASN A 78 -3.69 -1.63 -16.77
C ASN A 78 -3.63 -3.09 -17.25
N GLN A 79 -2.57 -3.83 -16.91
CA GLN A 79 -2.40 -5.23 -17.27
C GLN A 79 -2.48 -6.12 -16.03
N PRO A 80 -2.93 -7.38 -16.17
CA PRO A 80 -2.96 -8.34 -15.07
C PRO A 80 -1.59 -8.49 -14.39
N ILE A 81 -1.61 -8.67 -13.08
CA ILE A 81 -0.42 -8.90 -12.26
C ILE A 81 -0.26 -10.41 -12.03
N GLU A 82 0.91 -10.95 -12.34
CA GLU A 82 1.27 -12.31 -11.95
C GLU A 82 1.87 -12.31 -10.55
N TYR A 83 1.09 -12.70 -9.54
CA TYR A 83 1.50 -12.67 -8.14
C TYR A 83 2.42 -13.85 -7.80
N LYS A 84 3.75 -13.64 -7.90
CA LYS A 84 4.76 -14.61 -7.43
C LYS A 84 4.96 -14.56 -5.92
N SER A 85 4.64 -13.44 -5.28
CA SER A 85 4.69 -13.24 -3.83
C SER A 85 6.04 -13.64 -3.23
N GLN A 86 7.12 -13.21 -3.88
CA GLN A 86 8.48 -13.37 -3.37
C GLN A 86 8.58 -12.63 -2.04
N ILE A 87 9.20 -13.26 -1.04
CA ILE A 87 9.46 -12.62 0.25
C ILE A 87 10.32 -11.37 0.03
N SER A 88 9.92 -10.29 0.68
CA SER A 88 10.57 -8.99 0.65
C SER A 88 10.66 -8.47 2.07
N ASP A 89 11.38 -7.38 2.26
CA ASP A 89 11.42 -6.66 3.52
C ASP A 89 11.06 -5.17 3.34
N ARG A 90 11.14 -4.45 4.46
CA ARG A 90 10.83 -3.02 4.52
C ARG A 90 11.90 -2.18 3.83
N ASP A 91 13.16 -2.60 3.82
CA ASP A 91 14.25 -1.85 3.21
C ASP A 91 14.08 -1.88 1.68
N GLU A 92 13.71 -3.04 1.12
CA GLU A 92 13.37 -3.17 -0.29
C GLU A 92 12.12 -2.37 -0.65
N ALA A 93 11.06 -2.39 0.18
CA ALA A 93 9.88 -1.55 -0.07
C ALA A 93 10.19 -0.04 0.04
N PHE A 94 11.12 0.36 0.90
CA PHE A 94 11.60 1.74 0.98
C PHE A 94 12.42 2.16 -0.24
N SER A 95 12.95 1.24 -1.04
CA SER A 95 13.61 1.61 -2.31
C SER A 95 12.63 2.19 -3.35
N ASP A 96 11.33 1.96 -3.17
CA ASP A 96 10.24 2.46 -4.03
C ASP A 96 9.62 3.77 -3.52
N THR A 97 10.00 4.24 -2.33
CA THR A 97 9.44 5.45 -1.71
C THR A 97 10.49 6.18 -0.87
N ASN A 98 10.08 7.12 -0.02
CA ASN A 98 10.96 7.78 0.93
C ASN A 98 10.26 7.97 2.28
N LYS A 99 11.05 8.41 3.28
CA LYS A 99 10.56 8.57 4.65
C LYS A 99 9.44 9.60 4.76
N GLU A 100 9.45 10.67 3.97
CA GLU A 100 8.45 11.73 4.02
C GLU A 100 7.10 11.22 3.52
N GLN A 101 7.08 10.59 2.35
CA GLN A 101 5.89 9.96 1.75
C GLN A 101 5.28 8.91 2.69
N TYR A 102 6.13 8.06 3.27
CA TYR A 102 5.70 7.06 4.23
C TYR A 102 5.08 7.66 5.49
N GLN A 103 5.72 8.67 6.09
CA GLN A 103 5.17 9.32 7.29
C GLN A 103 3.87 10.06 7.00
N TYR A 104 3.78 10.73 5.85
CA TYR A 104 2.55 11.36 5.39
C TYR A 104 1.43 10.32 5.31
N LEU A 105 1.60 9.27 4.49
CA LEU A 105 0.56 8.27 4.27
C LEU A 105 0.15 7.59 5.58
N LYS A 106 1.13 7.17 6.38
CA LYS A 106 0.89 6.53 7.69
C LYS A 106 0.05 7.40 8.62
N SER A 107 0.39 8.68 8.75
CA SER A 107 -0.32 9.60 9.63
C SER A 107 -1.75 9.84 9.17
N HIS A 108 -1.95 10.06 7.86
CA HIS A 108 -3.27 10.32 7.27
C HIS A 108 -4.19 9.10 7.37
N THR A 109 -3.69 7.92 6.98
CA THR A 109 -4.46 6.67 7.07
C THR A 109 -4.87 6.36 8.51
N ARG A 110 -3.97 6.59 9.49
CA ARG A 110 -4.31 6.41 10.91
C ARG A 110 -5.35 7.41 11.40
N ALA A 111 -5.31 8.66 10.93
CA ALA A 111 -6.31 9.66 11.29
C ALA A 111 -7.70 9.27 10.78
N LEU A 112 -7.83 8.90 9.50
CA LEU A 112 -9.10 8.48 8.89
C LEU A 112 -9.67 7.21 9.55
N LEU A 113 -8.81 6.24 9.88
CA LEU A 113 -9.20 5.03 10.61
C LEU A 113 -9.69 5.31 12.04
N ARG A 114 -9.29 6.43 12.65
CA ARG A 114 -9.79 6.86 13.99
C ARG A 114 -11.12 7.59 13.87
N MET A 115 -11.25 8.48 12.87
CA MET A 115 -12.47 9.26 12.65
C MET A 115 -13.67 8.39 12.28
N SER A 116 -13.44 7.28 11.58
CA SER A 116 -14.49 6.32 11.21
C SER A 116 -15.00 5.44 12.38
N ARG A 117 -14.55 5.68 13.63
CA ARG A 117 -14.94 4.91 14.83
C ARG A 117 -15.97 5.62 15.72
N ASN A 118 -16.37 6.84 15.33
CA ASN A 118 -17.40 7.63 15.99
C ASN A 118 -18.69 7.56 15.18
#